data_AF-T1CAZ8-F1
#
_entry.id   AF-T1CAZ8-F1
#
_cell.length_a   1.000
_cell.length_b   1.000
_cell.length_c   1.000
_cell.angle_alpha   90.00
_cell.angle_beta   90.00
_cell.angle_gamma   90.00
#
_symmetry.space_group_name_H-M   'P 1'
#
loop_
_entity.id
_entity.type
_entity.pdbx_description
1 polymer ?
#
loop_
_entity_poly.entity_id
_entity_poly.type
_entity_poly.pdbx_seq_one_letter_code
_entity_poly.pdbx_strand_id
1 'polypeptide(L)'
;MTLVSFIAWLTVMVFDTGGQLTFKAAANHGGGEGMAHWRAMARKPWLWLGLLSFVVEFVAWLAFLSLVPLAEGVLLATLNMVTIMLGGRFLFGEN
;
A
#
# COMPACT_ATOMS: atom_id res chain seq x y z
N MET A 1 0.00 22.12 9.01
CA MET A 1 0.15 20.67 9.24
C MET A 1 1.09 20.47 10.43
N THR A 2 0.73 19.67 11.42
CA THR A 2 1.67 19.36 12.53
C THR A 2 2.69 18.30 12.11
N LEU A 3 3.84 18.22 12.79
CA LEU A 3 4.86 17.20 12.50
C LEU A 3 4.28 15.77 12.59
N VAL A 4 3.39 15.53 13.55
CA VAL A 4 2.72 14.24 13.75
C VAL A 4 1.80 13.92 12.57
N SER A 5 1.01 14.89 12.10
CA SER A 5 0.16 14.72 10.91
C SER A 5 0.99 14.41 9.66
N PHE A 6 2.14 15.06 9.49
CA PHE A 6 3.03 14.83 8.36
C PHE A 6 3.64 13.43 8.38
N ILE A 7 4.11 12.97 9.55
CA ILE A 7 4.66 11.61 9.71
C ILE A 7 3.57 10.56 9.47
N ALA A 8 2.36 10.77 9.99
CA ALA A 8 1.24 9.85 9.78
C ALA A 8 0.88 9.76 8.29
N TRP A 9 0.82 10.88 7.59
CA TRP A 9 0.59 10.93 6.14
C TRP A 9 1.68 10.23 5.33
N LEU A 10 2.96 10.48 5.65
CA LEU A 10 4.08 9.84 4.97
C LEU A 10 4.07 8.31 5.20
N THR A 11 3.71 7.88 6.42
CA THR A 11 3.53 6.47 6.76
C THR A 11 2.44 5.84 5.89
N VAL A 12 1.27 6.47 5.79
CA VAL A 12 0.19 6.01 4.90
C VAL A 12 0.69 5.89 3.47
N MET A 13 1.38 6.90 2.94
CA MET A 13 1.92 6.86 1.57
C MET A 13 2.86 5.69 1.30
N VAL A 14 3.81 5.46 2.21
CA VAL A 14 4.84 4.41 2.05
C VAL A 14 4.21 3.03 2.16
N PHE A 15 3.32 2.82 3.13
CA PHE A 15 2.70 1.52 3.36
C PHE A 15 1.62 1.19 2.33
N ASP A 16 0.85 2.17 1.83
CA ASP A 16 -0.09 1.96 0.71
C ASP A 16 0.67 1.58 -0.56
N THR A 17 1.67 2.39 -0.95
CA THR A 17 2.48 2.14 -2.13
C THR A 17 3.23 0.80 -2.02
N GLY A 18 3.87 0.53 -0.87
CA GLY A 18 4.56 -0.73 -0.63
C GLY A 18 3.61 -1.94 -0.63
N GLY A 19 2.42 -1.81 -0.03
CA GLY A 19 1.39 -2.83 0.02
C GLY A 19 0.89 -3.20 -1.38
N GLN A 20 0.52 -2.21 -2.19
CA GLN A 20 0.03 -2.46 -3.54
C GLN A 20 1.11 -3.07 -4.46
N LEU A 21 2.36 -2.63 -4.35
CA LEU A 21 3.46 -3.16 -5.15
C LEU A 21 3.87 -4.57 -4.73
N THR A 22 3.83 -4.89 -3.43
CA THR A 22 4.08 -6.25 -2.93
C THR A 22 3.00 -7.22 -3.39
N PHE A 23 1.72 -6.79 -3.42
CA PHE A 23 0.65 -7.59 -4.02
C PHE A 23 0.83 -7.79 -5.53
N LYS A 24 1.23 -6.75 -6.26
CA LYS A 24 1.54 -6.85 -7.69
C LYS A 24 2.69 -7.83 -7.95
N ALA A 25 3.76 -7.76 -7.15
CA ALA A 25 4.88 -8.70 -7.22
C ALA A 25 4.45 -10.14 -6.92
N ALA A 26 3.60 -10.34 -5.91
CA ALA A 26 3.08 -11.66 -5.53
C ALA A 26 2.25 -12.28 -6.66
N ALA A 27 1.40 -11.49 -7.32
CA ALA A 27 0.56 -11.92 -8.44
C ALA A 27 1.39 -12.36 -9.67
N ASN A 28 2.47 -11.63 -10.01
CA ASN A 28 3.34 -11.96 -11.14
C ASN A 28 4.09 -13.29 -11.00
N HIS A 29 4.21 -13.84 -9.78
CA HIS A 29 4.92 -15.09 -9.53
C HIS A 29 3.98 -16.29 -9.34
N GLY A 30 2.70 -16.17 -9.70
CA GLY A 30 1.70 -17.22 -9.56
C GLY A 30 1.55 -18.04 -10.84
N GLY A 31 2.33 -19.11 -11.01
CA GLY A 31 2.10 -20.13 -12.04
C GLY A 31 1.32 -21.31 -11.47
N GLY A 32 0.06 -21.50 -11.85
CA GLY A 32 -0.75 -22.68 -11.50
C GLY A 32 -2.25 -22.39 -11.45
N GLU A 33 -3.08 -23.40 -11.70
CA GLU A 33 -4.55 -23.27 -11.73
C GLU A 33 -5.22 -23.73 -10.43
N GLY A 34 -6.31 -23.07 -10.05
CA GLY A 34 -7.24 -23.54 -9.00
C GLY A 34 -6.78 -23.36 -7.54
N MET A 35 -7.35 -24.17 -6.64
CA MET A 35 -7.16 -24.05 -5.18
C MET A 35 -5.69 -24.27 -4.73
N ALA A 36 -4.91 -25.01 -5.51
CA ALA A 36 -3.48 -25.21 -5.26
C ALA A 36 -2.67 -23.91 -5.39
N HIS A 37 -3.07 -23.03 -6.31
CA HIS A 37 -2.48 -21.71 -6.50
C HIS A 37 -2.72 -20.82 -5.28
N TRP A 38 -3.95 -20.77 -4.76
CA TRP A 38 -4.30 -20.00 -3.56
C TRP A 38 -3.50 -20.46 -2.33
N ARG A 39 -3.33 -21.78 -2.16
CA ARG A 39 -2.53 -22.34 -1.06
C ARG A 39 -1.04 -22.03 -1.20
N ALA A 40 -0.51 -22.05 -2.42
CA ALA A 40 0.87 -21.66 -2.71
C ALA A 40 1.09 -20.16 -2.48
N MET A 41 0.13 -19.32 -2.89
CA MET A 41 0.15 -17.87 -2.70
C MET A 41 0.09 -17.50 -1.21
N ALA A 42 -0.79 -18.15 -0.43
CA ALA A 42 -0.93 -17.94 1.00
C ALA A 42 0.32 -18.29 1.81
N ARG A 43 1.22 -19.11 1.26
CA ARG A 43 2.52 -19.43 1.88
C ARG A 43 3.62 -18.43 1.54
N LYS A 44 3.41 -17.52 0.58
CA LYS A 44 4.42 -16.54 0.18
C LYS A 44 4.51 -15.40 1.19
N PRO A 45 5.71 -15.08 1.72
CA PRO A 45 5.88 -14.01 2.71
C PRO A 45 5.51 -12.62 2.15
N TRP A 46 5.63 -12.42 0.84
CA TRP A 46 5.26 -11.19 0.14
C TRP A 46 3.77 -10.82 0.31
N LEU A 47 2.88 -11.81 0.32
CA LEU A 47 1.45 -11.58 0.52
C LEU A 47 1.16 -11.11 1.96
N TRP A 48 1.84 -11.69 2.94
CA TRP A 48 1.72 -11.29 4.35
C TRP A 48 2.33 -9.92 4.61
N LEU A 49 3.44 -9.59 3.95
CA LEU A 49 4.02 -8.24 4.01
C LEU A 49 3.06 -7.20 3.44
N GLY A 50 2.42 -7.47 2.29
CA GLY A 50 1.39 -6.59 1.73
C GLY A 50 0.20 -6.42 2.68
N LEU A 51 -0.28 -7.52 3.26
CA LEU A 51 -1.39 -7.50 4.23
C LEU A 51 -1.04 -6.71 5.50
N LEU A 52 0.15 -6.90 6.05
CA LEU A 52 0.61 -6.18 7.23
C LEU A 52 0.75 -4.68 6.95
N SER A 53 1.25 -4.32 5.76
CA SER A 53 1.30 -2.93 5.31
C SER A 53 -0.06 -2.28 5.27
N PHE A 54 -1.10 -2.97 4.77
CA PHE A 54 -2.48 -2.48 4.79
C PHE A 54 -3.02 -2.24 6.21
N VAL A 55 -2.69 -3.12 7.16
CA VAL A 55 -3.12 -2.95 8.57
C VAL A 55 -2.46 -1.71 9.17
N VAL A 56 -1.16 -1.53 8.95
CA VAL A 56 -0.41 -0.36 9.44
C VAL A 56 -0.93 0.92 8.78
N GLU A 57 -1.12 0.91 7.47
CA GLU A 57 -1.70 2.01 6.71
C GLU A 57 -3.08 2.40 7.24
N PHE A 58 -3.96 1.43 7.48
CA PHE A 58 -5.30 1.68 8.01
C PHE A 58 -5.27 2.42 9.35
N VAL A 59 -4.41 1.99 10.27
CA VAL A 59 -4.26 2.65 11.58
C VAL A 59 -3.65 4.05 11.43
N ALA A 60 -2.62 4.20 10.59
CA ALA A 60 -1.99 5.49 10.32
C ALA A 60 -2.97 6.47 9.65
N TRP A 61 -3.86 5.96 8.80
CA TRP A 61 -4.91 6.72 8.13
C TRP A 61 -5.96 7.22 9.12
N LEU A 62 -6.42 6.37 10.04
CA LEU A 62 -7.33 6.78 11.12
C LEU A 62 -6.70 7.86 12.01
N ALA A 63 -5.43 7.70 12.37
CA ALA A 63 -4.69 8.71 13.15
C ALA A 63 -4.57 10.03 12.38
N PHE A 64 -4.29 9.97 11.08
CA PHE A 64 -4.17 11.16 10.23
C PHE A 64 -5.50 11.90 10.09
N LEU A 65 -6.60 11.19 9.81
CA LEU A 65 -7.95 11.78 9.73
C LEU A 65 -8.43 12.37 11.05
N SER A 66 -7.92 11.89 12.19
CA SER A 66 -8.20 12.50 13.50
C SER A 66 -7.47 13.84 13.70
N LEU A 67 -6.45 14.16 12.89
CA LEU A 67 -5.56 15.32 13.09
C LEU A 67 -5.75 16.42 12.05
N VAL A 68 -6.42 16.13 10.93
CA VAL A 68 -6.54 17.03 9.78
C VAL A 68 -7.99 17.07 9.31
N PRO A 69 -8.52 18.22 8.85
CA PRO A 69 -9.85 18.29 8.27
C PRO A 69 -10.05 17.27 7.15
N LEU A 70 -11.20 16.58 7.15
CA LEU A 70 -11.48 15.49 6.22
C LEU A 70 -11.28 15.90 4.75
N ALA A 71 -11.68 17.12 4.38
CA ALA A 71 -11.52 17.62 3.01
C ALA A 71 -10.05 17.69 2.58
N GLU A 72 -9.17 18.22 3.43
CA GLU A 72 -7.72 18.25 3.17
C GLU A 72 -7.11 16.86 3.15
N GLY A 73 -7.53 16.00 4.09
CA GLY A 73 -7.04 14.63 4.18
C GLY A 73 -7.36 13.84 2.91
N VAL A 74 -8.61 13.91 2.44
CA VAL A 74 -9.05 13.23 1.20
C VAL A 74 -8.30 13.77 -0.02
N LEU A 75 -8.05 15.07 -0.12
CA LEU A 75 -7.22 15.64 -1.19
C LEU A 75 -5.82 15.05 -1.18
N LEU A 76 -5.19 14.95 -0.01
CA LEU A 76 -3.85 14.36 0.12
C LEU A 76 -3.83 12.84 -0.15
N ALA A 77 -4.93 12.13 0.09
CA ALA A 77 -5.06 10.72 -0.27
C ALA A 77 -5.01 10.51 -1.79
N THR A 78 -5.48 11.47 -2.60
CA THR A 78 -5.40 11.33 -4.06
C THR A 78 -3.96 11.23 -4.57
N LEU A 79 -2.98 11.75 -3.83
CA LEU A 79 -1.56 11.63 -4.15
C LEU A 79 -1.06 10.18 -4.04
N ASN A 80 -1.69 9.33 -3.22
CA ASN A 80 -1.30 7.92 -3.13
C ASN A 80 -1.32 7.26 -4.51
N MET A 81 -2.35 7.52 -5.33
CA MET A 81 -2.45 6.96 -6.68
C MET A 81 -1.24 7.33 -7.55
N VAL A 82 -0.77 8.58 -7.48
CA VAL A 82 0.42 9.05 -8.20
C VAL A 82 1.67 8.32 -7.69
N THR A 83 1.80 8.17 -6.38
CA THR A 83 2.94 7.50 -5.73
C THR A 83 2.98 6.01 -6.07
N ILE A 84 1.82 5.35 -6.14
CA ILE A 84 1.68 3.95 -6.59
C ILE A 84 2.09 3.81 -8.05
N MET A 85 1.62 4.70 -8.93
CA MET A 85 1.99 4.68 -10.34
C MET A 85 3.50 4.90 -10.53
N LEU A 86 4.09 5.85 -9.81
CA LEU A 86 5.53 6.10 -9.83
C LEU A 86 6.33 4.93 -9.26
N GLY A 87 5.90 4.36 -8.14
CA GLY A 87 6.54 3.20 -7.52
C GLY A 87 6.44 1.96 -8.41
N GLY A 88 5.29 1.77 -9.07
CA GLY A 88 5.07 0.71 -10.05
C GLY A 88 5.99 0.86 -11.25
N ARG A 89 6.07 2.06 -11.82
CA ARG A 89 7.00 2.38 -12.91
C ARG A 89 8.46 2.15 -12.52
N PHE A 90 8.87 2.56 -11.32
CA PHE A 90 10.24 2.41 -10.88
C PHE A 90 10.63 0.96 -10.59
N LEU A 91 9.74 0.17 -9.97
CA LEU A 91 10.01 -1.22 -9.59
C LEU A 91 9.77 -2.24 -10.71
N PHE A 92 8.82 -1.98 -11.61
CA PHE A 92 8.45 -2.91 -12.68
C PHE A 92 8.81 -2.42 -14.09
N GLY A 93 9.31 -1.19 -14.23
CA GLY A 93 9.77 -0.66 -15.52
C GLY A 93 8.66 -0.49 -16.57
N GLU A 94 7.39 -0.43 -16.16
CA GLU A 94 6.26 -0.26 -17.07
C GLU A 94 6.27 1.18 -17.64
N ASN A 95 6.31 1.30 -18.97
CA ASN A 95 6.42 2.59 -19.69
C ASN A 95 5.08 3.28 -19.89
#